data_AF-A0A5B0MLU6-F1
#
_entry.id   AF-A0A5B0MLU6-F1
#
_cell.length_a   1.000
_cell.length_b   1.000
_cell.length_c   1.000
_cell.angle_alpha   90.00
_cell.angle_beta   90.00
_cell.angle_gamma   90.00
#
_symmetry.space_group_name_H-M   'P 1'
#
loop_
_entity.id
_entity.type
_entity.pdbx_description
1 polymer ?
#
loop_
_entity_poly.entity_id
_entity_poly.type
_entity_poly.pdbx_seq_one_letter_code
_entity_poly.pdbx_strand_id
1 'polypeptide(L)'
;MQHGVLFVLLFNFSRLWFIAAPDPKPTGRGPRRLASTTSPTAPIVNKPLMGIGSRGDSMNNPTYKALVTKYFSVITPQNELKWGSLEENPNAPVKTADADQFLQYVTSTNKQLRLHTMFARSQYPGWIESVDKNYLRMKMDNILGIVIKRYGAKAEAMDVCNEILDNNGNPDNLPFKRILGDNWYEEAFQMAKKYRDQYAPQMLLFSKSFLLPQICHNL
;
A
#
# COMPACT_ATOMS: atom_id res chain seq x y z
N MET A 1 -43.46 -2.94 4.63
CA MET A 1 -42.08 -3.38 4.97
C MET A 1 -41.35 -3.67 3.67
N GLN A 2 -40.46 -2.78 3.23
CA GLN A 2 -39.61 -3.00 2.05
C GLN A 2 -38.17 -3.13 2.56
N HIS A 3 -37.58 -4.31 2.38
CA HIS A 3 -36.19 -4.58 2.69
C HIS A 3 -35.31 -4.09 1.54
N GLY A 4 -34.48 -3.07 1.80
CA GLY A 4 -33.42 -2.65 0.89
C GLY A 4 -32.23 -3.61 1.00
N VAL A 5 -31.87 -4.23 -0.12
CA VAL A 5 -30.67 -5.05 -0.26
C VAL A 5 -29.45 -4.13 -0.37
N LEU A 6 -28.54 -4.20 0.61
CA LEU A 6 -27.24 -3.54 0.58
C LEU A 6 -26.27 -4.41 -0.24
N PHE A 7 -25.87 -3.93 -1.42
CA PHE A 7 -24.75 -4.50 -2.16
C PHE A 7 -23.44 -4.13 -1.45
N VAL A 8 -22.82 -5.11 -0.78
CA VAL A 8 -21.43 -5.01 -0.32
C VAL A 8 -20.55 -5.58 -1.43
N LEU A 9 -19.80 -4.71 -2.12
CA LEU A 9 -18.75 -5.12 -3.05
C LEU A 9 -17.60 -5.74 -2.24
N LEU A 10 -17.60 -7.06 -2.15
CA LEU A 10 -16.48 -7.86 -1.66
C LEU A 10 -15.45 -7.96 -2.77
N PHE A 11 -14.28 -7.34 -2.60
CA PHE A 11 -13.13 -7.73 -3.40
C PHE A 11 -12.71 -9.15 -3.00
N ASN A 12 -12.77 -10.02 -4.00
CA ASN A 12 -12.45 -11.43 -3.91
C ASN A 12 -10.96 -11.62 -3.59
N PHE A 13 -10.61 -11.80 -2.32
CA PHE A 13 -9.32 -12.37 -1.92
C PHE A 13 -9.44 -13.90 -1.90
N SER A 14 -9.62 -14.52 -3.06
CA SER A 14 -9.32 -15.94 -3.20
C SER A 14 -8.38 -16.12 -4.38
N ARG A 15 -7.17 -16.61 -4.04
CA ARG A 15 -5.94 -16.78 -4.86
C ARG A 15 -4.93 -15.64 -4.71
N LEU A 16 -4.23 -15.67 -3.57
CA LEU A 16 -2.93 -15.02 -3.43
C LEU A 16 -1.89 -15.81 -4.23
N TRP A 17 -1.40 -15.23 -5.32
CA TRP A 17 -0.04 -15.51 -5.79
C TRP A 17 0.85 -14.39 -5.25
N PHE A 18 1.73 -14.73 -4.30
CA PHE A 18 2.77 -13.82 -3.85
C PHE A 18 3.93 -13.90 -4.85
N ILE A 19 4.26 -12.79 -5.52
CA ILE A 19 5.63 -12.55 -5.96
C ILE A 19 6.25 -11.64 -4.90
N ALA A 20 6.72 -12.26 -3.82
CA ALA A 20 7.73 -11.61 -3.00
C ALA A 20 9.05 -11.72 -3.77
N ALA A 21 9.84 -10.64 -3.83
CA ALA A 21 11.21 -10.73 -4.32
C ALA A 21 11.95 -11.86 -3.57
N PRO A 22 12.69 -12.74 -4.27
CA PRO A 22 13.35 -13.85 -3.61
C PRO A 22 14.37 -13.32 -2.60
N ASP A 23 14.36 -13.89 -1.39
CA ASP A 23 15.44 -13.69 -0.43
C ASP A 23 16.78 -14.14 -1.06
N PRO A 24 17.87 -13.39 -0.86
CA PRO A 24 19.18 -13.81 -1.34
C PRO A 24 19.55 -15.16 -0.70
N LYS A 25 19.94 -16.12 -1.54
CA LYS A 25 20.34 -17.47 -1.12
C LYS A 25 21.46 -17.40 -0.06
N PRO A 26 21.37 -18.16 1.05
CA PRO A 26 22.47 -18.26 1.99
C PRO A 26 23.63 -19.01 1.32
N THR A 27 24.77 -18.33 1.14
CA THR A 27 26.03 -18.95 0.79
C THR A 27 26.51 -19.76 1.99
N GLY A 28 26.71 -21.07 1.79
CA GLY A 28 26.83 -22.03 2.87
C GLY A 28 28.10 -21.91 3.72
N ARG A 29 27.95 -22.28 5.00
CA ARG A 29 28.92 -23.02 5.82
C ARG A 29 28.24 -23.61 7.08
N GLY A 30 28.13 -24.94 7.12
CA GLY A 30 28.13 -25.83 8.31
C GLY A 30 27.04 -25.68 9.40
N PRO A 31 26.59 -26.78 10.04
CA PRO A 31 25.52 -26.71 11.03
C PRO A 31 26.10 -26.30 12.40
N ARG A 32 25.87 -25.04 12.80
CA ARG A 32 26.01 -24.65 14.22
C ARG A 32 24.63 -24.68 14.87
N ARG A 33 24.40 -25.69 15.70
CA ARG A 33 23.22 -25.82 16.54
C ARG A 33 23.24 -24.67 17.56
N LEU A 34 22.57 -23.57 17.25
CA LEU A 34 22.28 -22.49 18.21
C LEU A 34 20.92 -22.79 18.86
N ALA A 35 20.94 -22.78 20.18
CA ALA A 35 19.81 -23.09 21.04
C ALA A 35 18.58 -22.23 20.67
N SER A 36 17.43 -22.89 20.64
CA SER A 36 16.12 -22.26 20.51
C SER A 36 15.82 -21.39 21.72
N THR A 37 16.16 -20.10 21.67
CA THR A 37 15.48 -19.12 22.50
C THR A 37 14.10 -18.93 21.90
N THR A 38 13.10 -19.50 22.55
CA THR A 38 11.69 -19.27 22.28
C THR A 38 11.41 -17.76 22.29
N SER A 39 11.28 -17.16 21.10
CA SER A 39 10.56 -15.89 20.97
C SER A 39 9.16 -16.09 21.54
N PRO A 40 8.61 -15.12 22.30
CA PRO A 40 7.25 -15.25 22.79
C PRO A 40 6.33 -15.35 21.58
N THR A 41 5.73 -16.51 21.39
CA THR A 41 4.68 -16.75 20.40
C THR A 41 3.56 -15.78 20.71
N ALA A 42 3.48 -14.70 19.91
CA ALA A 42 2.26 -13.94 19.81
C ALA A 42 1.14 -14.94 19.47
N PRO A 43 0.01 -14.95 20.20
CA PRO A 43 -1.05 -15.90 19.93
C PRO A 43 -1.47 -15.72 18.47
N ILE A 44 -1.37 -16.80 17.69
CA ILE A 44 -1.94 -16.85 16.35
C ILE A 44 -3.44 -16.70 16.54
N VAL A 45 -3.96 -15.50 16.33
CA VAL A 45 -5.39 -15.23 16.39
C VAL A 45 -6.01 -15.93 15.19
N ASN A 46 -6.78 -16.99 15.48
CA ASN A 46 -7.49 -17.86 14.53
C ASN A 46 -8.62 -17.17 13.73
N LYS A 47 -8.56 -15.85 13.54
CA LYS A 47 -9.50 -15.08 12.72
C LYS A 47 -8.75 -14.56 11.48
N PRO A 48 -9.32 -14.68 10.27
CA PRO A 48 -8.72 -14.10 9.08
C PRO A 48 -8.57 -12.59 9.26
N LEU A 49 -7.47 -12.03 8.74
CA LEU A 49 -7.31 -10.59 8.63
C LEU A 49 -8.39 -10.05 7.69
N MET A 50 -9.38 -9.34 8.25
CA MET A 50 -10.43 -8.69 7.48
C MET A 50 -10.15 -7.19 7.36
N GLY A 51 -10.02 -6.72 6.12
CA GLY A 51 -9.75 -5.33 5.81
C GLY A 51 -10.94 -4.61 5.17
N ILE A 52 -11.00 -3.29 5.31
CA ILE A 52 -11.98 -2.42 4.64
C ILE A 52 -11.32 -1.16 4.10
N GLY A 53 -11.73 -0.74 2.91
CA GLY A 53 -11.43 0.59 2.38
C GLY A 53 -12.43 1.62 2.91
N SER A 54 -11.95 2.69 3.52
CA SER A 54 -12.81 3.77 4.03
C SER A 54 -12.29 5.15 3.62
N ARG A 55 -13.23 6.09 3.44
CA ARG A 55 -12.96 7.52 3.31
C ARG A 55 -13.11 8.21 4.67
N GLY A 56 -12.46 9.34 4.86
CA GLY A 56 -12.54 10.14 6.09
C GLY A 56 -13.97 10.61 6.38
N ASP A 57 -14.70 11.06 5.35
CA ASP A 57 -16.10 11.47 5.46
C ASP A 57 -17.01 10.35 6.01
N SER A 58 -16.78 9.11 5.59
CA SER A 58 -17.52 7.93 6.03
C SER A 58 -17.25 7.62 7.51
N MET A 59 -16.02 7.86 7.97
CA MET A 59 -15.61 7.66 9.37
C MET A 59 -16.22 8.69 10.34
N ASN A 60 -16.78 9.79 9.83
CA ASN A 60 -17.53 10.76 10.64
C ASN A 60 -18.94 10.25 11.01
N ASN A 61 -19.47 9.24 10.30
CA ASN A 61 -20.73 8.61 10.67
C ASN A 61 -20.50 7.62 11.83
N PRO A 62 -21.10 7.84 13.02
CA PRO A 62 -20.84 7.01 14.19
C PRO A 62 -21.29 5.56 14.01
N THR A 63 -22.38 5.32 13.28
CA THR A 63 -22.87 3.97 12.98
C THR A 63 -21.89 3.22 12.07
N TYR A 64 -21.41 3.88 11.02
CA TYR A 64 -20.39 3.30 10.12
C TYR A 64 -19.11 2.98 10.89
N LYS A 65 -18.59 3.95 11.66
CA LYS A 65 -17.38 3.77 12.46
C LYS A 65 -17.53 2.65 13.49
N ALA A 66 -18.70 2.48 14.10
CA ALA A 66 -18.96 1.37 15.03
C ALA A 66 -18.88 0.00 14.33
N LEU A 67 -19.45 -0.13 13.12
CA LEU A 67 -19.36 -1.35 12.31
C LEU A 67 -17.91 -1.63 11.89
N VAL A 68 -17.19 -0.61 11.41
CA VAL A 68 -15.76 -0.73 11.07
C VAL A 68 -14.96 -1.21 12.27
N THR A 69 -15.20 -0.61 13.44
CA THR A 69 -14.52 -0.96 14.68
C THR A 69 -14.77 -2.40 15.10
N LYS A 70 -16.01 -2.88 14.95
CA LYS A 70 -16.42 -4.22 15.37
C LYS A 70 -15.89 -5.33 14.47
N TYR A 71 -15.83 -5.14 13.16
CA TYR A 71 -15.64 -6.24 12.22
C TYR A 71 -14.28 -6.27 11.51
N PHE A 72 -13.57 -5.15 11.39
CA PHE A 72 -12.37 -5.07 10.56
C PHE A 72 -11.12 -4.78 11.38
N SER A 73 -10.00 -5.39 10.99
CA SER A 73 -8.69 -5.26 11.65
C SER A 73 -7.72 -4.40 10.84
N VAL A 74 -7.93 -4.29 9.53
CA VAL A 74 -7.08 -3.50 8.62
C VAL A 74 -7.92 -2.42 7.92
N ILE A 75 -7.46 -1.19 7.96
CA ILE A 75 -8.13 -0.05 7.33
C ILE A 75 -7.28 0.44 6.16
N THR A 76 -7.91 0.64 5.01
CA THR A 76 -7.27 1.21 3.81
C THR A 76 -7.86 2.59 3.57
N PRO A 77 -7.12 3.69 3.79
CA PRO A 77 -7.58 5.03 3.39
C PRO A 77 -7.82 5.05 1.88
N GLN A 78 -9.03 5.40 1.45
CA GLN A 78 -9.40 5.29 0.03
C GLN A 78 -8.76 6.37 -0.84
N ASN A 79 -8.53 7.57 -0.30
CA ASN A 79 -8.01 8.71 -1.06
C ASN A 79 -6.88 9.45 -0.35
N GLU A 80 -6.90 9.46 0.97
CA GLU A 80 -6.11 10.34 1.84
C GLU A 80 -4.60 10.06 1.72
N LEU A 81 -4.22 8.86 1.28
CA LEU A 81 -2.82 8.47 1.03
C LEU A 81 -2.43 8.45 -0.46
N LYS A 82 -3.34 8.80 -1.38
CA LYS A 82 -2.99 8.90 -2.81
C LYS A 82 -2.08 10.11 -3.02
N TRP A 83 -1.08 9.97 -3.88
CA TRP A 83 -0.08 11.02 -4.09
C TRP A 83 -0.71 12.36 -4.50
N GLY A 84 -1.74 12.33 -5.36
CA GLY A 84 -2.49 13.52 -5.74
C GLY A 84 -3.07 14.27 -4.55
N SER A 85 -3.58 13.58 -3.53
CA SER A 85 -4.13 14.21 -2.30
C SER A 85 -3.03 14.71 -1.35
N LEU A 86 -1.91 14.00 -1.30
CA LEU A 86 -0.77 14.34 -0.43
C LEU A 86 0.04 15.53 -0.98
N GLU A 87 0.21 15.65 -2.29
CA GLU A 87 1.15 16.60 -2.90
C GLU A 87 0.63 17.21 -4.22
N GLU A 88 -0.51 17.90 -4.15
CA GLU A 88 -1.11 18.59 -5.31
C GLU A 88 -0.19 19.64 -5.95
N ASN A 89 0.65 20.30 -5.15
CA ASN A 89 1.59 21.33 -5.58
C ASN A 89 3.00 20.93 -5.13
N PRO A 90 3.98 20.81 -6.05
CA PRO A 90 5.30 20.31 -5.70
C PRO A 90 6.13 21.32 -4.89
N ASN A 91 5.69 22.57 -4.77
CA ASN A 91 6.34 23.61 -3.99
C ASN A 91 5.65 23.86 -2.64
N ALA A 92 4.59 23.11 -2.33
CA ALA A 92 3.89 23.17 -1.06
C ALA A 92 4.32 22.02 -0.13
N PRO A 93 4.15 22.16 1.19
CA PRO A 93 4.30 21.04 2.11
C PRO A 93 3.34 19.89 1.77
N VAL A 94 3.78 18.66 2.00
CA VAL A 94 2.94 17.46 1.87
C VAL A 94 1.79 17.53 2.88
N LYS A 95 0.56 17.37 2.40
CA LYS A 95 -0.68 17.45 3.16
C LYS A 95 -0.98 16.10 3.83
N THR A 96 -0.61 15.93 5.09
CA THR A 96 -0.82 14.67 5.83
C THR A 96 -2.05 14.66 6.74
N ALA A 97 -2.70 15.80 6.94
CA ALA A 97 -3.73 15.97 7.98
C ALA A 97 -4.89 14.96 7.86
N ASP A 98 -5.40 14.72 6.66
CA ASP A 98 -6.51 13.80 6.45
C ASP A 98 -6.09 12.33 6.68
N ALA A 99 -4.90 11.95 6.22
CA ALA A 99 -4.34 10.62 6.47
C ALA A 99 -3.98 10.40 7.96
N ASP A 100 -3.60 11.47 8.67
CA ASP A 100 -3.28 11.42 10.10
C ASP A 100 -4.52 11.05 10.94
N GLN A 101 -5.73 11.37 10.49
CA GLN A 101 -6.97 10.92 11.14
C GLN A 101 -7.08 9.39 11.15
N PHE A 102 -6.67 8.74 10.06
CA PHE A 102 -6.63 7.28 9.99
C PHE A 102 -5.54 6.71 10.89
N LEU A 103 -4.35 7.32 10.92
CA LEU A 103 -3.27 6.90 11.82
C LEU A 103 -3.70 6.95 13.29
N GLN A 104 -4.36 8.05 13.69
CA GLN A 104 -4.90 8.21 15.04
C GLN A 104 -5.99 7.16 15.33
N TYR A 105 -6.91 6.93 14.40
CA TYR A 105 -7.96 5.94 14.54
C TYR A 105 -7.40 4.52 14.72
N VAL A 106 -6.48 4.07 13.86
CA VAL A 106 -5.93 2.71 13.97
C VAL A 106 -5.08 2.55 15.23
N THR A 107 -4.39 3.61 15.65
CA THR A 107 -3.58 3.59 16.88
C THR A 107 -4.47 3.44 18.11
N SER A 108 -5.56 4.21 18.20
CA SER A 108 -6.49 4.16 19.33
C SER A 108 -7.34 2.89 19.38
N THR A 109 -7.53 2.20 18.26
CA THR A 109 -8.36 0.99 18.17
C THR A 109 -7.57 -0.31 18.02
N ASN A 110 -6.23 -0.23 18.12
CA ASN A 110 -5.31 -1.33 17.89
C ASN A 110 -5.57 -2.07 16.57
N LYS A 111 -5.84 -1.29 15.53
CA LYS A 111 -5.98 -1.77 14.14
C LYS A 111 -4.72 -1.43 13.36
N GLN A 112 -4.67 -1.89 12.13
CA GLN A 112 -3.56 -1.64 11.22
C GLN A 112 -4.03 -0.93 9.95
N LEU A 113 -3.07 -0.37 9.23
CA LEU A 113 -3.26 0.23 7.91
C LEU A 113 -2.83 -0.74 6.81
N ARG A 114 -3.48 -0.59 5.66
CA ARG A 114 -2.86 -0.85 4.35
C ARG A 114 -2.63 0.51 3.70
N LEU A 115 -1.38 0.86 3.43
CA LEU A 115 -1.02 2.12 2.79
C LEU A 115 -1.37 1.99 1.30
N HIS A 116 -2.43 2.67 0.89
CA HIS A 116 -2.94 2.61 -0.48
C HIS A 116 -3.09 4.05 -1.00
N THR A 117 -2.30 4.48 -1.97
CA THR A 117 -1.19 3.83 -2.69
C THR A 117 -0.27 4.96 -3.14
N MET A 118 0.95 4.67 -3.61
CA MET A 118 1.86 5.74 -4.01
C MET A 118 1.87 6.01 -5.52
N PHE A 119 2.26 5.05 -6.36
CA PHE A 119 2.36 5.26 -7.80
C PHE A 119 1.21 4.55 -8.53
N ALA A 120 0.20 5.32 -8.93
CA ALA A 120 -1.05 4.78 -9.45
C ALA A 120 -1.35 5.23 -10.88
N ARG A 121 -2.21 4.48 -11.58
CA ARG A 121 -2.79 4.88 -12.89
C ARG A 121 -3.53 6.22 -12.83
N SER A 122 -4.11 6.55 -11.68
CA SER A 122 -4.96 7.73 -11.50
C SER A 122 -4.67 8.41 -10.17
N GLN A 123 -5.11 9.67 -10.02
CA GLN A 123 -4.94 10.47 -8.80
C GLN A 123 -3.47 10.62 -8.35
N TYR A 124 -2.55 10.65 -9.31
CA TYR A 124 -1.23 11.23 -9.12
C TYR A 124 -1.30 12.75 -9.37
N PRO A 125 -0.36 13.55 -8.85
CA PRO A 125 -0.36 14.99 -9.07
C PRO A 125 -0.14 15.37 -10.54
N GLY A 126 -0.92 16.32 -11.05
CA GLY A 126 -0.86 16.74 -12.47
C GLY A 126 0.49 17.32 -12.90
N TRP A 127 1.26 17.89 -11.97
CA TRP A 127 2.59 18.45 -12.25
C TRP A 127 3.62 17.41 -12.72
N ILE A 128 3.36 16.11 -12.50
CA ILE A 128 4.24 15.02 -12.95
C ILE A 128 4.37 14.99 -14.47
N GLU A 129 3.36 15.44 -15.21
CA GLU A 129 3.35 15.43 -16.68
C GLU A 129 4.42 16.33 -17.32
N SER A 130 4.94 17.31 -16.57
CA SER A 130 5.80 18.38 -17.09
C SER A 130 7.19 18.42 -16.47
N VAL A 131 7.62 17.36 -15.78
CA VAL A 131 8.92 17.32 -15.08
C VAL A 131 9.93 16.41 -15.76
N ASP A 132 11.21 16.69 -15.51
CA ASP A 132 12.29 15.83 -15.96
C ASP A 132 12.48 14.58 -15.07
N LYS A 133 13.31 13.67 -15.57
CA LYS A 133 13.64 12.39 -14.94
C LYS A 133 14.20 12.52 -13.53
N ASN A 134 15.14 13.44 -13.31
CA ASN A 134 15.81 13.58 -12.02
C ASN A 134 14.87 14.17 -10.99
N TYR A 135 14.08 15.15 -11.39
CA TYR A 135 13.09 15.78 -10.53
C TYR A 135 12.00 14.78 -10.10
N LEU A 136 11.46 14.00 -11.04
CA LEU A 136 10.45 12.97 -10.71
C LEU A 136 11.01 11.92 -9.75
N ARG A 137 12.21 11.41 -10.03
CA ARG A 137 12.90 10.44 -9.16
C ARG A 137 13.08 10.97 -7.73
N MET A 138 13.56 12.20 -7.60
CA MET A 138 13.72 12.85 -6.29
C MET A 138 12.38 12.95 -5.55
N LYS A 139 11.31 13.35 -6.26
CA LYS A 139 9.97 13.45 -5.70
C LYS A 139 9.41 12.10 -5.26
N MET A 140 9.64 11.04 -6.03
CA MET A 140 9.26 9.66 -5.68
C MET A 140 9.95 9.16 -4.41
N ASP A 141 11.28 9.33 -4.28
CA ASP A 141 12.03 8.95 -3.07
C ASP A 141 11.53 9.75 -1.85
N ASN A 142 11.32 11.06 -2.02
CA ASN A 142 10.84 11.94 -0.95
C ASN A 142 9.44 11.53 -0.42
N ILE A 143 8.46 11.35 -1.32
CA ILE A 143 7.09 11.03 -0.88
C ILE A 143 7.01 9.65 -0.24
N LEU A 144 7.76 8.66 -0.74
CA LEU A 144 7.89 7.35 -0.10
C LEU A 144 8.49 7.47 1.30
N GLY A 145 9.56 8.25 1.45
CA GLY A 145 10.20 8.50 2.74
C GLY A 145 9.24 9.12 3.75
N ILE A 146 8.46 10.13 3.35
CA ILE A 146 7.46 10.79 4.21
C ILE A 146 6.38 9.80 4.65
N VAL A 147 5.75 9.11 3.69
CA VAL A 147 4.62 8.21 3.96
C VAL A 147 5.06 7.01 4.80
N ILE A 148 6.16 6.34 4.43
CA ILE A 148 6.60 5.14 5.14
C ILE A 148 7.09 5.47 6.55
N LYS A 149 7.87 6.55 6.72
CA LYS A 149 8.32 6.99 8.05
C LYS A 149 7.15 7.32 8.97
N ARG A 150 6.09 7.92 8.44
CA ARG A 150 4.95 8.39 9.22
C ARG A 150 3.95 7.29 9.56
N TYR A 151 3.62 6.44 8.60
CA TYR A 151 2.52 5.48 8.72
C TYR A 151 2.97 4.02 8.82
N GLY A 152 4.20 3.70 8.43
CA GLY A 152 4.68 2.32 8.27
C GLY A 152 4.66 1.49 9.56
N ALA A 153 4.92 2.09 10.71
CA ALA A 153 4.88 1.38 12.01
C ALA A 153 3.48 0.83 12.37
N LYS A 154 2.42 1.36 11.76
CA LYS A 154 1.03 0.92 11.91
C LYS A 154 0.48 0.25 10.65
N ALA A 155 1.34 -0.16 9.73
CA ALA A 155 0.93 -0.74 8.46
C ALA A 155 1.38 -2.20 8.34
N GLU A 156 0.46 -3.06 7.92
CA GLU A 156 0.77 -4.46 7.54
C GLU A 156 1.34 -4.52 6.11
N ALA A 157 0.89 -3.60 5.25
CA ALA A 157 1.24 -3.60 3.84
C ALA A 157 1.19 -2.20 3.23
N MET A 158 1.95 -2.01 2.15
CA MET A 158 1.87 -0.85 1.26
C MET A 158 1.70 -1.30 -0.18
N ASP A 159 0.72 -0.71 -0.87
CA ASP A 159 0.63 -0.76 -2.33
C ASP A 159 1.56 0.30 -2.90
N VAL A 160 2.79 -0.09 -3.25
CA VAL A 160 3.80 0.81 -3.84
C VAL A 160 3.34 1.27 -5.21
N CYS A 161 2.86 0.32 -6.02
CA CYS A 161 2.32 0.56 -7.35
C CYS A 161 0.86 0.07 -7.44
N ASN A 162 0.02 0.82 -8.16
CA ASN A 162 -1.39 0.49 -8.37
C ASN A 162 -1.79 0.63 -9.84
N GLU A 163 -2.22 -0.47 -10.44
CA GLU A 163 -2.85 -0.54 -11.77
C GLU A 163 -1.92 -0.08 -12.89
N ILE A 164 -0.63 -0.44 -12.76
CA ILE A 164 0.44 -0.01 -13.66
C ILE A 164 0.60 -0.89 -14.90
N LEU A 165 -0.25 -1.91 -15.08
CA LEU A 165 -0.22 -2.82 -16.22
C LEU A 165 -1.32 -2.49 -17.21
N ASP A 166 -1.04 -2.70 -18.50
CA ASP A 166 -2.04 -2.69 -19.57
C ASP A 166 -2.77 -4.05 -19.66
N ASN A 167 -3.70 -4.16 -20.62
CA ASN A 167 -4.49 -5.38 -20.82
C ASN A 167 -3.67 -6.60 -21.30
N ASN A 168 -2.42 -6.38 -21.69
CA ASN A 168 -1.49 -7.40 -22.14
C ASN A 168 -0.45 -7.77 -21.06
N GLY A 169 -0.55 -7.17 -19.87
CA GLY A 169 0.38 -7.40 -18.77
C GLY A 169 1.70 -6.63 -18.87
N ASN A 170 1.83 -5.68 -19.82
CA ASN A 170 3.00 -4.83 -19.92
C ASN A 170 2.85 -3.57 -19.06
N PRO A 171 3.94 -2.91 -18.62
CA PRO A 171 3.86 -1.61 -17.99
C PRO A 171 3.12 -0.61 -18.89
N ASP A 172 2.04 -0.04 -18.38
CA ASP A 172 1.20 0.90 -19.13
C ASP A 172 1.93 2.23 -19.37
N ASN A 173 1.49 2.97 -20.40
CA ASN A 173 2.02 4.27 -20.79
C ASN A 173 1.62 5.39 -19.82
N LEU A 174 2.06 5.27 -18.57
CA LEU A 174 1.91 6.27 -17.51
C LEU A 174 3.08 7.28 -17.57
N PRO A 175 2.94 8.48 -16.97
CA PRO A 175 4.02 9.47 -16.91
C PRO A 175 5.31 8.89 -16.33
N PHE A 176 5.20 8.01 -15.32
CA PHE A 176 6.32 7.31 -14.72
C PHE A 176 7.13 6.54 -15.77
N LYS A 177 6.46 5.75 -16.62
CA LYS A 177 7.11 5.00 -17.71
C LYS A 177 7.71 5.95 -18.75
N ARG A 178 6.95 6.97 -19.19
CA ARG A 178 7.41 7.93 -20.19
C ARG A 178 8.67 8.67 -19.77
N ILE A 179 8.77 9.03 -18.49
CA ILE A 179 9.85 9.87 -17.96
C ILE A 179 11.04 9.04 -17.45
N LEU A 180 10.79 7.91 -16.78
CA LEU A 180 11.84 7.11 -16.13
C LEU A 180 12.29 5.90 -16.97
N GLY A 181 11.42 5.39 -17.85
CA GLY A 181 11.64 4.20 -18.68
C GLY A 181 10.89 2.97 -18.19
N ASP A 182 11.09 1.84 -18.88
CA ASP A 182 10.30 0.61 -18.67
C ASP A 182 10.41 0.01 -17.26
N ASN A 183 11.57 0.15 -16.59
CA ASN A 183 11.84 -0.47 -15.29
C ASN A 183 11.57 0.47 -14.10
N TRP A 184 10.81 1.55 -14.29
CA TRP A 184 10.56 2.56 -13.23
C TRP A 184 9.96 1.96 -11.95
N TYR A 185 9.17 0.89 -12.07
CA TYR A 185 8.54 0.22 -10.94
C TYR A 185 9.57 -0.52 -10.08
N GLU A 186 10.61 -1.12 -10.66
CA GLU A 186 11.68 -1.75 -9.87
C GLU A 186 12.37 -0.72 -8.99
N GLU A 187 12.66 0.46 -9.55
CA GLU A 187 13.25 1.59 -8.84
C GLU A 187 12.35 2.07 -7.69
N ALA A 188 11.04 2.20 -7.95
CA ALA A 188 10.04 2.53 -6.93
C ALA A 188 10.03 1.53 -5.76
N PHE A 189 10.09 0.23 -6.04
CA PHE A 189 10.14 -0.80 -5.00
C PHE A 189 11.45 -0.78 -4.22
N GLN A 190 12.59 -0.50 -4.87
CA GLN A 190 13.87 -0.35 -4.18
C GLN A 190 13.86 0.84 -3.21
N MET A 191 13.33 1.99 -3.63
CA MET A 191 13.13 3.16 -2.77
C MET A 191 12.21 2.84 -1.60
N ALA A 192 11.06 2.20 -1.86
CA ALA A 192 10.11 1.83 -0.81
C ALA A 192 10.75 0.85 0.19
N LYS A 193 11.50 -0.14 -0.30
CA LYS A 193 12.22 -1.11 0.53
C LYS A 193 13.23 -0.44 1.46
N LYS A 194 14.03 0.50 0.95
CA LYS A 194 14.99 1.29 1.75
C LYS A 194 14.32 1.91 2.98
N TYR A 195 13.19 2.60 2.81
CA TYR A 195 12.48 3.23 3.94
C TYR A 195 11.71 2.23 4.81
N ARG A 196 11.14 1.18 4.19
CA ARG A 196 10.45 0.10 4.90
C ARG A 196 11.41 -0.59 5.85
N ASP A 197 12.58 -1.00 5.39
CA ASP A 197 13.57 -1.70 6.22
C ASP A 197 14.01 -0.82 7.40
N GLN A 198 14.07 0.50 7.23
CA GLN A 198 14.46 1.43 8.28
C GLN A 198 13.34 1.70 9.31
N TYR A 199 12.09 1.88 8.87
CA TYR A 199 11.01 2.40 9.72
C TYR A 199 9.89 1.41 10.02
N ALA A 200 9.78 0.34 9.23
CA ALA A 200 8.69 -0.62 9.28
C ALA A 200 9.09 -1.99 8.70
N PRO A 201 10.11 -2.67 9.25
CA PRO A 201 10.67 -3.91 8.67
C PRO A 201 9.64 -5.03 8.51
N GLN A 202 8.55 -5.01 9.29
CA GLN A 202 7.43 -5.95 9.20
C GLN A 202 6.49 -5.70 8.01
N MET A 203 6.44 -4.48 7.48
CA MET A 203 5.48 -4.08 6.45
C MET A 203 5.82 -4.74 5.11
N LEU A 204 4.82 -5.34 4.47
CA LEU A 204 4.94 -5.95 3.15
C LEU A 204 4.77 -4.89 2.04
N LEU A 205 5.45 -5.09 0.90
CA LEU A 205 5.34 -4.22 -0.28
C LEU A 205 4.62 -4.97 -1.40
N PHE A 206 3.61 -4.33 -2.01
CA PHE A 206 2.76 -4.92 -3.04
C PHE A 206 2.67 -4.04 -4.28
N SER A 207 2.46 -4.70 -5.42
CA SER A 207 1.90 -4.10 -6.63
C SER A 207 0.46 -4.61 -6.76
N LYS A 208 -0.52 -3.71 -6.85
CA LYS A 208 -1.94 -4.08 -6.94
C LYS A 208 -2.45 -3.80 -8.34
N SER A 209 -3.21 -4.72 -8.92
CA SER A 209 -3.89 -4.55 -10.21
C SER A 209 -5.22 -5.30 -10.22
N PHE A 210 -6.25 -4.72 -10.85
CA PHE A 210 -7.53 -5.39 -11.09
C PHE A 210 -7.53 -6.19 -12.41
N LEU A 211 -6.57 -5.94 -13.30
CA LEU A 211 -6.51 -6.57 -14.63
C LEU A 211 -5.91 -7.98 -14.62
N LEU A 212 -5.35 -8.44 -13.50
CA LEU A 212 -4.64 -9.73 -13.43
C LEU A 212 -5.47 -10.91 -13.97
N PRO A 213 -6.77 -11.07 -13.62
CA PRO A 213 -7.57 -12.15 -14.21
C PRO A 213 -7.64 -12.06 -15.74
N GLN A 214 -7.85 -10.85 -16.28
CA GLN A 214 -7.95 -10.64 -17.72
C GLN A 214 -6.61 -10.88 -18.42
N ILE A 215 -5.51 -10.37 -17.86
CA ILE A 215 -4.16 -10.57 -18.38
C ILE A 215 -3.83 -12.05 -18.42
N CYS A 216 -4.11 -12.79 -17.35
CA CYS A 216 -3.84 -14.23 -17.27
C CYS A 216 -4.66 -15.08 -18.26
N HIS A 217 -5.78 -14.57 -18.78
CA HIS A 217 -6.53 -15.24 -19.84
C HIS A 217 -5.93 -15.02 -21.24
N ASN A 218 -5.11 -13.98 -21.40
CA ASN A 218 -4.52 -13.56 -22.67
C ASN A 218 -3.06 -14.03 -22.84
N LEU A 219 -2.47 -14.66 -21.81
CA LEU A 219 -1.14 -15.28 -21.79
C LEU A 219 -1.25 -16.79 -22.05
#